data_AF-A0A1Q6KCL4-F1
#
_entry.id   AF-A0A1Q6KCL4-F1
#
_cell.length_a   1.000
_cell.length_b   1.000
_cell.length_c   1.000
_cell.angle_alpha   90.00
_cell.angle_beta   90.00
_cell.angle_gamma   90.00
#
_symmetry.space_group_name_H-M   'P 1'
#
loop_
_entity.id
_entity.type
_entity.pdbx_description
1 polymer ?
#
loop_
_entity_poly.entity_id
_entity_poly.type
_entity_poly.pdbx_seq_one_letter_code
_entity_poly.pdbx_strand_id
1 'polypeptide(L)'
;MEVNEEKRNKFMEYAGKRVNNVMHDIQILEPMARSNAYDFTKEDVEEMFNAMQETLNDAKTEFNRRFEEKARVEKKVFSFGTTKVTETTNNQLDGTEECQEPEVGFEEI
;
A
#
# COMPACT_ATOMS: atom_id res chain seq x y z
N MET A 1 4.06 2.49 -8.45
CA MET A 1 2.81 1.73 -8.67
C MET A 1 2.16 2.26 -9.93
N GLU A 2 1.97 1.41 -10.95
CA GLU A 2 1.11 1.77 -12.08
C GLU A 2 -0.33 1.90 -11.60
N VAL A 3 -0.96 3.02 -11.92
CA VAL A 3 -2.35 3.26 -11.58
C VAL A 3 -3.20 2.69 -12.71
N ASN A 4 -4.03 1.69 -12.41
CA ASN A 4 -5.01 1.19 -13.38
C ASN A 4 -6.01 2.30 -13.70
N GLU A 5 -5.96 2.82 -14.92
CA GLU A 5 -6.73 4.00 -15.36
C GLU A 5 -8.24 3.77 -15.33
N GLU A 6 -8.74 2.59 -15.70
CA GLU A 6 -10.17 2.28 -15.63
C GLU A 6 -10.70 2.31 -14.20
N LYS A 7 -9.96 1.71 -13.26
CA LYS A 7 -10.31 1.74 -11.83
C LYS A 7 -10.23 3.15 -11.26
N ARG A 8 -9.23 3.93 -11.68
CA ARG A 8 -9.10 5.34 -11.30
C ARG A 8 -10.27 6.17 -11.83
N ASN A 9 -10.66 6.00 -13.09
CA ASN A 9 -11.75 6.77 -13.69
C ASN A 9 -13.09 6.49 -12.97
N LYS A 10 -13.39 5.22 -12.68
CA LYS A 10 -14.55 4.85 -11.86
C LYS A 10 -14.49 5.49 -10.48
N PHE A 11 -13.32 5.48 -9.84
CA PHE A 11 -13.16 6.14 -8.54
C PHE A 11 -13.42 7.65 -8.64
N MET A 12 -12.83 8.35 -9.63
CA MET A 12 -13.02 9.80 -9.80
C MET A 12 -14.49 10.14 -10.04
N GLU A 13 -15.20 9.36 -10.86
CA GLU A 13 -16.62 9.56 -11.14
C GLU A 13 -17.49 9.35 -9.89
N TYR A 14 -17.38 8.20 -9.23
CA TYR A 14 -18.22 7.90 -8.07
C TYR A 14 -17.85 8.72 -6.84
N ALA A 15 -16.56 8.92 -6.57
CA ALA A 15 -16.12 9.74 -5.44
C ALA A 15 -16.50 11.21 -5.66
N GLY A 16 -16.29 11.76 -6.86
CA GLY A 16 -16.69 13.12 -7.19
C GLY A 16 -18.18 13.34 -7.01
N LYS A 17 -19.03 12.41 -7.50
CA LYS A 17 -20.48 12.49 -7.30
C LYS A 17 -20.87 12.47 -5.82
N ARG A 18 -20.25 11.61 -5.02
CA ARG A 18 -20.52 11.52 -3.57
C ARG A 18 -20.12 12.79 -2.83
N VAL A 19 -18.94 13.33 -3.12
CA VAL A 19 -18.46 14.58 -2.50
C VAL A 19 -19.37 15.75 -2.87
N ASN A 20 -19.83 15.83 -4.13
CA ASN A 20 -20.76 16.88 -4.55
C ASN A 20 -22.09 16.82 -3.79
N ASN A 21 -22.63 15.62 -3.55
CA ASN A 21 -23.85 15.48 -2.75
C ASN A 21 -23.63 15.97 -1.31
N VAL A 22 -22.52 15.58 -0.66
CA VAL A 22 -22.19 16.05 0.70
C VAL A 22 -22.03 17.56 0.73
N MET A 23 -21.36 18.16 -0.26
CA MET A 23 -21.24 19.62 -0.36
C MET A 23 -22.60 20.30 -0.50
N HIS A 24 -23.51 19.71 -1.29
CA HIS A 24 -24.86 20.23 -1.44
C HIS A 24 -25.64 20.18 -0.12
N ASP A 25 -25.56 19.08 0.61
CA ASP A 25 -26.24 18.94 1.90
C ASP A 25 -25.70 19.95 2.94
N ILE A 26 -24.39 20.19 2.96
CA ILE A 26 -23.77 21.22 3.81
C ILE A 26 -24.27 22.63 3.42
N GLN A 27 -24.43 22.92 2.13
CA GLN A 27 -24.98 24.20 1.67
C GLN A 27 -26.45 24.39 2.08
N ILE A 28 -27.23 23.31 2.17
CA ILE A 28 -28.60 23.34 2.68
C ILE A 28 -28.63 23.51 4.20
N LEU A 29 -27.59 23.08 4.91
CA LEU A 29 -27.47 23.25 6.35
C LEU A 29 -27.26 24.72 6.76
N GLU A 30 -26.53 25.50 5.96
CA GLU A 30 -26.27 26.92 6.22
C GLU A 30 -27.55 27.76 6.43
N PRO A 31 -28.57 27.73 5.56
CA PRO A 31 -29.80 28.49 5.76
C PRO A 31 -30.64 28.02 6.95
N MET A 32 -30.34 26.88 7.59
CA MET A 32 -30.99 26.46 8.84
C MET A 32 -30.55 27.28 10.05
N ALA A 33 -29.42 28.01 9.96
CA ALA A 33 -28.97 28.92 11.01
C ALA A 33 -29.88 30.15 11.21
N ARG A 34 -30.90 30.31 10.36
CA ARG A 34 -31.90 31.37 10.49
C ARG A 34 -32.77 31.12 11.73
N SER A 35 -32.50 31.88 12.78
CA SER A 35 -33.17 31.84 14.09
C SER A 35 -34.66 32.20 14.07
N ASN A 36 -35.22 32.60 12.92
CA ASN A 36 -36.65 32.90 12.79
C ASN A 36 -37.50 31.66 12.48
N ALA A 37 -36.88 30.59 11.97
CA ALA A 37 -37.56 29.36 11.55
C ALA A 37 -37.22 28.18 12.48
N TYR A 38 -36.08 28.25 13.17
CA TYR A 38 -35.55 27.16 13.98
C TYR A 38 -34.95 27.69 15.28
N ASP A 39 -35.22 26.98 16.37
CA ASP A 39 -34.55 27.15 17.66
C ASP A 39 -33.52 26.05 17.84
N PHE A 40 -32.31 26.42 18.24
CA PHE A 40 -31.21 25.49 18.53
C PHE A 40 -30.27 26.11 19.56
N THR A 41 -29.61 25.26 20.33
CA THR A 41 -28.55 25.67 21.25
C THR A 41 -27.19 25.63 20.59
N LYS A 42 -26.20 26.25 21.23
CA LYS A 42 -24.81 26.14 20.79
C LYS A 42 -24.29 24.70 20.87
N GLU A 43 -24.74 23.95 21.88
CA GLU A 43 -24.37 22.54 22.06
C GLU A 43 -24.91 21.67 20.92
N ASP A 44 -26.16 21.87 20.49
CA ASP A 44 -26.74 21.13 19.36
C ASP A 44 -25.94 21.33 18.06
N VAL A 45 -25.51 22.57 17.81
CA VAL A 45 -24.71 22.92 16.64
C VAL A 45 -23.32 22.29 16.74
N GLU A 46 -22.67 22.37 17.90
CA GLU A 46 -21.36 21.76 18.13
C GLU A 46 -21.40 20.23 17.99
N GLU A 47 -22.41 19.56 18.55
CA GLU A 47 -22.58 18.11 18.43
C GLU A 47 -22.78 17.69 16.97
N MET A 48 -23.62 18.42 16.23
CA MET A 48 -23.87 18.18 14.81
C MET A 48 -22.60 18.29 13.95
N PHE A 49 -21.82 19.36 14.14
CA PHE A 49 -20.57 19.55 13.39
C PHE A 49 -19.46 18.58 13.83
N ASN A 50 -19.39 18.23 15.12
CA ASN A 50 -18.46 17.23 15.62
C ASN A 50 -18.75 15.86 15.02
N ALA A 51 -20.01 15.41 14.97
CA ALA A 51 -20.38 14.12 14.38
C ALA A 51 -20.00 14.04 12.88
N MET A 52 -20.20 15.14 12.13
CA MET A 52 -19.76 15.23 10.73
C MET A 52 -18.24 15.12 10.61
N GLN A 53 -17.50 15.83 11.48
CA GLN A 53 -16.05 15.86 11.46
C GLN A 53 -15.43 14.52 11.86
N GLU A 54 -15.99 13.82 12.84
CA GLU A 54 -15.58 12.46 13.23
C GLU A 54 -15.74 11.50 12.06
N THR A 55 -16.91 11.50 11.41
CA THR A 55 -17.17 10.66 10.23
C THR A 55 -16.16 10.94 9.10
N LEU A 56 -15.82 12.22 8.88
CA LEU A 56 -14.81 12.61 7.90
C LEU A 56 -13.41 12.10 8.26
N ASN A 57 -13.05 12.18 9.55
CA ASN A 57 -11.77 11.71 10.08
C ASN A 57 -11.64 10.20 9.96
N ASP A 58 -12.70 9.45 10.25
CA ASP A 58 -12.72 7.99 10.12
C ASP A 58 -12.56 7.57 8.67
N ALA A 59 -13.30 8.20 7.75
CA ALA A 59 -13.16 7.96 6.32
C ALA A 59 -11.72 8.22 5.85
N LYS A 60 -11.12 9.36 6.24
CA LYS A 60 -9.74 9.70 5.92
C LYS A 60 -8.74 8.70 6.48
N THR A 61 -8.97 8.23 7.71
CA THR A 61 -8.13 7.23 8.38
C THR A 61 -8.14 5.91 7.64
N GLU A 62 -9.31 5.44 7.20
CA GLU A 62 -9.40 4.20 6.41
C GLU A 62 -8.66 4.34 5.07
N PHE A 63 -8.73 5.49 4.38
CA PHE A 63 -7.92 5.72 3.18
C PHE A 63 -6.42 5.64 3.47
N ASN A 64 -5.95 6.31 4.53
CA ASN A 64 -4.54 6.29 4.93
C ASN A 64 -4.05 4.87 5.28
N ARG A 65 -4.85 4.12 6.05
CA ARG A 65 -4.56 2.73 6.40
C ARG A 65 -4.33 1.86 5.16
N ARG A 66 -5.12 2.04 4.11
CA ARG A 66 -4.98 1.29 2.85
C ARG A 66 -3.71 1.65 2.07
N PHE A 67 -3.15 2.85 2.24
CA PHE A 67 -1.85 3.20 1.68
C PHE A 67 -0.70 2.54 2.47
N GLU A 68 -0.77 2.56 3.80
CA GLU A 68 0.25 1.97 4.67
C GLU A 68 0.27 0.43 4.61
N GLU A 69 -0.90 -0.21 4.49
CA GLU A 69 -1.00 -1.66 4.39
C GLU A 69 -0.36 -2.19 3.11
N LYS A 70 -0.48 -1.47 1.99
CA LYS A 70 0.25 -1.80 0.76
C LYS A 70 1.78 -1.75 0.95
N ALA A 71 2.28 -0.72 1.62
CA ALA A 71 3.72 -0.61 1.93
C ALA A 71 4.23 -1.71 2.87
N ARG A 72 3.36 -2.25 3.74
CA ARG A 72 3.69 -3.35 4.66
C ARG A 72 3.59 -4.74 4.02
N VAL A 73 2.67 -4.93 3.08
CA VAL A 73 2.50 -6.18 2.31
C VAL A 73 3.69 -6.41 1.36
N GLU A 74 4.22 -5.35 0.74
CA GLU A 74 5.43 -5.44 -0.10
C GLU A 74 6.67 -5.99 0.64
N LYS A 75 6.68 -5.98 1.98
CA LYS A 75 7.83 -6.42 2.82
C LYS A 75 7.71 -7.85 3.37
N LYS A 76 6.65 -8.60 3.08
CA LYS A 76 6.50 -9.98 3.57
C LYS A 76 6.86 -10.99 2.48
N VAL A 77 8.17 -11.18 2.27
CA VAL A 77 8.65 -12.37 1.57
C VAL A 77 8.80 -13.48 2.60
N PHE A 78 8.02 -14.53 2.45
CA PHE A 78 8.12 -15.77 3.20
C PHE A 78 9.02 -16.74 2.43
N SER A 79 10.02 -17.32 3.11
CA SER A 79 10.90 -18.35 2.56
C SER A 79 10.86 -19.57 3.47
N PHE A 80 10.47 -20.73 2.94
CA PHE A 80 10.78 -22.03 3.52
C PHE A 80 11.80 -22.72 2.60
N GLY A 81 12.88 -23.27 3.19
CA GLY A 81 13.65 -24.34 2.54
C GLY A 81 15.02 -24.02 1.94
N THR A 82 15.88 -23.24 2.59
CA THR A 82 17.34 -23.27 2.31
C THR A 82 18.12 -24.02 3.42
N THR A 83 18.05 -25.35 3.30
CA THR A 83 19.03 -26.41 3.62
C THR A 83 20.15 -26.20 4.66
N LYS A 84 20.17 -27.12 5.64
CA LYS A 84 21.42 -27.78 6.11
C LYS A 84 21.27 -29.30 6.04
N VAL A 85 21.65 -29.88 4.90
CA VAL A 85 22.20 -31.24 4.81
C VAL A 85 23.36 -31.18 3.83
N THR A 86 24.57 -31.35 4.35
CA THR A 86 25.73 -31.76 3.55
C THR A 86 26.64 -32.54 4.49
N GLU A 87 26.39 -33.84 4.60
CA GLU A 87 27.34 -34.79 5.14
C GLU A 87 28.26 -35.27 4.01
N THR A 88 29.56 -35.18 4.28
CA THR A 88 30.67 -35.72 3.50
C THR A 88 30.74 -37.23 3.65
N THR A 89 30.81 -37.98 2.54
CA THR A 89 31.52 -39.28 2.28
C THR A 89 30.91 -39.89 0.98
N ASN A 90 31.59 -40.51 -0.01
CA ASN A 90 32.84 -41.26 -0.11
C ASN A 90 33.38 -41.28 -1.58
N ASN A 91 34.69 -41.55 -1.72
CA ASN A 91 35.46 -41.88 -2.94
C ASN A 91 34.93 -43.10 -3.73
N GLN A 92 35.28 -43.19 -5.04
CA GLN A 92 36.26 -44.15 -5.62
C GLN A 92 35.99 -44.51 -7.13
N LEU A 93 36.94 -44.12 -8.01
CA LEU A 93 37.38 -44.69 -9.32
C LEU A 93 36.39 -44.67 -10.53
N ASP A 94 36.78 -44.55 -11.80
CA ASP A 94 37.98 -44.91 -12.57
C ASP A 94 37.98 -44.12 -13.92
N GLY A 95 39.13 -43.98 -14.59
CA GLY A 95 39.20 -43.52 -16.00
C GLY A 95 40.42 -42.67 -16.35
N THR A 96 41.56 -43.33 -16.59
CA THR A 96 42.80 -42.83 -17.20
C THR A 96 42.61 -42.28 -18.63
N GLU A 97 43.32 -41.20 -18.98
CA GLU A 97 44.13 -41.12 -20.21
C GLU A 97 45.05 -39.88 -20.17
N GLU A 98 46.36 -40.13 -20.29
CA GLU A 98 47.45 -39.16 -20.39
C GLU A 98 47.42 -38.45 -21.77
N CYS A 99 47.93 -37.21 -21.85
CA CYS A 99 48.72 -36.70 -22.99
C CYS A 99 49.34 -35.32 -22.68
N GLN A 100 50.60 -35.38 -22.21
CA GLN A 100 51.77 -34.51 -22.46
C GLN A 100 51.64 -32.99 -22.69
N GLU A 101 52.42 -32.25 -21.89
CA GLU A 101 52.88 -30.87 -22.11
C GLU A 101 53.69 -30.71 -23.41
N PRO A 102 53.87 -29.47 -23.88
CA PRO A 102 55.19 -28.88 -23.64
C PRO A 102 55.17 -27.43 -23.13
N GLU A 103 56.18 -27.12 -22.32
CA GLU A 103 56.55 -25.79 -21.85
C GLU A 103 56.82 -24.78 -22.97
N VAL A 104 56.49 -23.51 -22.70
CA VAL A 104 57.39 -22.38 -23.02
C VAL A 104 57.10 -21.22 -22.06
N GLY A 105 58.04 -20.97 -21.14
CA GLY A 105 58.09 -19.74 -20.37
C GLY A 105 58.55 -18.55 -21.20
N PHE A 106 58.29 -17.34 -20.73
CA PHE A 106 59.19 -16.19 -20.89
C PHE A 106 58.87 -15.10 -19.86
N GLU A 107 59.94 -14.55 -19.30
CA GLU A 107 60.04 -13.61 -18.18
C GLU A 107 59.67 -12.14 -18.52
N GLU A 108 59.47 -11.39 -17.41
CA GLU A 108 59.76 -9.97 -17.15
C GLU A 108 59.26 -8.87 -18.09
N ILE A 109 58.46 -7.95 -17.52
CA ILE A 109 58.82 -6.52 -17.36
C ILE A 109 58.34 -6.05 -15.98
#